data_AF-A0A1I0BEM0-F1
#
_entry.id   AF-A0A1I0BEM0-F1
#
_cell.length_a   1.000
_cell.length_b   1.000
_cell.length_c   1.000
_cell.angle_alpha   90.00
_cell.angle_beta   90.00
_cell.angle_gamma   90.00
#
_symmetry.space_group_name_H-M   'P 1'
#
loop_
_entity.id
_entity.type
_entity.pdbx_description
1 polymer ?
#
loop_
_entity_poly.entity_id
_entity_poly.type
_entity_poly.pdbx_seq_one_letter_code
_entity_poly.pdbx_strand_id
1 'polypeptide(L)'
;MTKMMKRALINLGFRVFVFLFIFGAYIFRKDMLVGFMTHEFTFGIAEYGISPLHVLWGIFMVMMLQHIIPHKYLSMAYFKGDVKTFDEVEGYSRLNLLEFVQQMNVRAWIVMLVWLTFNAVFAVLYLFKVIGAADMLMLTVFFYLCDYICILIFCPFQSFIMHNKCCINCRIYDWGYFMMFTPMLFIKNFFSWSLFFTALIVLIKWEVGYAKHPETFWFGSNKHLQCANCNEKLCIIKNRKGHERV
;
A
#
# COMPACT_ATOMS: atom_id res chain seq x y z
N MET A 1 24.47 2.15 5.51
CA MET A 1 23.01 1.89 5.53
C MET A 1 22.30 3.13 6.06
N THR A 2 21.40 3.74 5.27
CA THR A 2 20.74 5.00 5.66
C THR A 2 19.76 4.79 6.82
N LYS A 3 19.38 5.87 7.55
CA LYS A 3 18.38 5.81 8.63
C LYS A 3 17.04 5.24 8.14
N MET A 4 16.67 5.56 6.90
CA MET A 4 15.47 5.04 6.25
C MET A 4 15.57 3.56 5.89
N MET A 5 16.72 3.08 5.40
CA MET A 5 16.92 1.64 5.16
C MET A 5 16.82 0.81 6.45
N LYS A 6 17.41 1.28 7.56
CA LYS A 6 17.29 0.63 8.88
C LYS A 6 15.82 0.51 9.30
N ARG A 7 15.08 1.62 9.22
CA ARG A 7 13.66 1.64 9.56
C ARG A 7 12.84 0.73 8.65
N ALA A 8 13.16 0.69 7.37
CA ALA A 8 12.48 -0.21 6.45
C ALA A 8 12.69 -1.68 6.82
N LEU A 9 13.92 -2.09 7.14
CA LEU A 9 14.17 -3.46 7.60
C LEU A 9 13.46 -3.79 8.92
N ILE A 10 13.41 -2.86 9.87
CA ILE A 10 12.65 -3.02 11.13
C ILE A 10 11.16 -3.19 10.83
N ASN A 11 10.59 -2.35 9.97
CA ASN A 11 9.20 -2.44 9.57
C ASN A 11 8.90 -3.78 8.89
N LEU A 12 9.78 -4.26 8.00
CA LEU A 12 9.64 -5.57 7.38
C LEU A 12 9.64 -6.69 8.44
N GLY A 13 10.57 -6.64 9.40
CA GLY A 13 10.62 -7.59 10.52
C GLY A 13 9.33 -7.59 11.34
N PHE A 14 8.79 -6.41 11.64
CA PHE A 14 7.49 -6.27 12.32
C PHE A 14 6.34 -6.87 11.49
N ARG A 15 6.28 -6.62 10.17
CA ARG A 15 5.25 -7.20 9.30
C ARG A 15 5.34 -8.72 9.25
N VAL A 16 6.56 -9.28 9.17
CA VAL A 16 6.79 -10.73 9.23
C VAL A 16 6.32 -11.30 10.56
N PHE A 17 6.63 -10.63 11.68
CA PHE A 17 6.14 -11.05 13.00
C PHE A 17 4.61 -11.06 13.07
N VAL A 18 3.94 -9.99 12.62
CA VAL A 18 2.46 -9.93 12.58
C VAL A 18 1.89 -11.06 11.71
N PHE A 19 2.49 -11.30 10.53
CA PHE A 19 2.08 -12.39 9.65
C PHE A 19 2.20 -13.75 10.33
N LEU A 20 3.34 -14.06 10.94
CA LEU A 20 3.57 -15.33 11.63
C LEU A 20 2.66 -15.50 12.85
N PHE A 21 2.40 -14.43 13.60
CA PHE A 21 1.49 -14.45 14.74
C PHE A 21 0.05 -14.79 14.32
N ILE A 22 -0.47 -14.10 13.30
CA ILE A 22 -1.84 -14.34 12.81
C ILE A 22 -1.93 -15.69 12.10
N PHE A 23 -0.89 -16.09 11.37
CA PHE A 23 -0.81 -17.43 10.75
C PHE A 23 -0.82 -18.55 11.80
N GLY A 24 -0.09 -18.37 12.92
CA GLY A 24 -0.16 -19.28 14.05
C GLY A 24 -1.57 -19.34 14.65
N ALA A 25 -2.20 -18.19 14.88
CA ALA A 25 -3.60 -18.13 15.35
C ALA A 25 -4.57 -18.79 14.36
N TYR A 26 -4.31 -18.67 13.06
CA TYR A 26 -5.11 -19.28 12.00
C TYR A 26 -5.04 -20.81 12.02
N ILE A 27 -3.87 -21.39 12.30
CA ILE A 27 -3.71 -22.85 12.40
C ILE A 27 -4.27 -23.38 13.72
N PHE A 28 -3.95 -22.75 14.84
CA PHE A 28 -4.24 -23.31 16.18
C PHE A 28 -5.59 -22.86 16.76
N ARG A 29 -6.14 -21.73 16.31
CA ARG A 29 -7.31 -21.05 16.91
C ARG A 29 -8.19 -20.37 15.85
N LYS A 30 -8.47 -21.06 14.74
CA LYS A 30 -9.29 -20.52 13.63
C LYS A 30 -10.63 -19.96 14.10
N ASP A 31 -11.30 -20.64 15.04
CA ASP A 31 -12.60 -20.23 15.58
C ASP A 31 -12.57 -18.86 16.27
N MET A 32 -11.45 -18.53 16.94
CA MET A 32 -11.27 -17.23 17.58
C MET A 32 -11.17 -16.10 16.53
N LEU A 33 -10.49 -16.35 15.41
CA LEU A 33 -10.41 -15.39 14.31
C LEU A 33 -11.77 -15.22 13.62
N VAL A 34 -12.49 -16.32 13.39
CA VAL A 34 -13.86 -16.25 12.84
C VAL A 34 -14.75 -15.44 13.77
N GLY A 35 -14.78 -15.77 15.06
CA GLY A 35 -15.61 -15.07 16.06
C GLY A 35 -15.34 -13.56 16.13
N PHE A 36 -14.07 -13.14 16.08
CA PHE A 36 -13.73 -11.71 16.02
C PHE A 36 -14.20 -11.04 14.73
N MET A 37 -14.02 -11.71 13.59
CA MET A 37 -14.36 -11.15 12.28
C MET A 37 -15.87 -11.15 12.01
N THR A 38 -16.65 -12.01 12.67
CA THR A 38 -18.11 -12.11 12.52
C THR A 38 -18.90 -11.49 13.69
N HIS A 39 -18.23 -10.90 14.67
CA HIS A 39 -18.91 -10.26 15.80
C HIS A 39 -19.80 -9.11 15.31
N GLU A 40 -20.98 -8.97 15.92
CA GLU A 40 -21.88 -7.87 15.63
C GLU A 40 -21.25 -6.52 16.03
N PHE A 41 -21.76 -5.45 15.41
CA PHE A 41 -21.28 -4.06 15.38
C PHE A 41 -21.04 -3.40 16.77
N THR A 42 -21.34 -4.09 17.87
CA THR A 42 -20.97 -3.61 19.20
C THR A 42 -19.45 -3.57 19.30
N PHE A 43 -18.93 -2.47 19.83
CA PHE A 43 -17.49 -2.22 19.93
C PHE A 43 -16.70 -3.29 20.70
N GLY A 44 -17.33 -4.35 21.24
CA GLY A 44 -16.73 -5.58 21.78
C GLY A 44 -15.85 -5.40 23.03
N ILE A 45 -15.35 -4.18 23.25
CA ILE A 45 -14.46 -3.78 24.33
C ILE A 45 -15.16 -3.95 25.68
N ALA A 46 -16.48 -3.72 25.74
CA ALA A 46 -17.26 -3.85 26.97
C ALA A 46 -17.50 -5.31 27.42
N GLU A 47 -17.46 -6.27 26.49
CA GLU A 47 -17.87 -7.66 26.76
C GLU A 47 -16.67 -8.65 26.72
N TYR A 48 -15.62 -8.35 25.96
CA TYR A 48 -14.44 -9.23 25.77
C TYR A 48 -13.10 -8.54 26.03
N GLY A 49 -13.09 -7.25 26.38
CA GLY A 49 -11.87 -6.46 26.56
C GLY A 49 -11.11 -6.17 25.25
N ILE A 50 -9.91 -5.59 25.38
CA ILE A 50 -9.06 -5.23 24.23
C ILE A 50 -8.33 -6.48 23.71
N SER A 51 -8.92 -7.15 22.72
CA SER A 51 -8.23 -8.22 21.95
C SER A 51 -7.03 -7.65 21.14
N PRO A 52 -5.96 -8.45 20.91
CA PRO A 52 -4.85 -8.09 20.02
C PRO A 52 -5.28 -7.61 18.62
N LEU A 53 -6.44 -8.06 18.13
CA LEU A 53 -6.97 -7.64 16.82
C LEU A 53 -7.49 -6.20 16.84
N HIS A 54 -7.99 -5.69 17.98
CA HIS A 54 -8.32 -4.26 18.13
C HIS A 54 -7.07 -3.39 18.10
N VAL A 55 -5.98 -3.86 18.73
CA VAL A 55 -4.69 -3.17 18.69
C VAL A 55 -4.17 -3.12 17.26
N LEU A 56 -4.24 -4.24 16.54
CA LEU A 56 -3.84 -4.30 15.13
C LEU A 56 -4.68 -3.37 14.24
N TRP A 57 -6.00 -3.38 14.42
CA TRP A 57 -6.91 -2.45 13.75
C TRP A 57 -6.51 -0.99 14.02
N GLY A 58 -6.26 -0.63 15.29
CA GLY A 58 -5.83 0.71 15.69
C GLY A 58 -4.50 1.11 15.04
N ILE A 59 -3.54 0.20 14.99
CA ILE A 59 -2.26 0.42 14.29
C ILE A 59 -2.50 0.74 12.82
N PHE A 60 -3.31 -0.05 12.12
CA PHE A 60 -3.62 0.20 10.72
C PHE A 60 -4.35 1.51 10.48
N MET A 61 -5.33 1.84 11.33
CA MET A 61 -6.02 3.13 11.27
C MET A 61 -5.05 4.29 11.44
N VAL A 62 -4.18 4.26 12.45
CA VAL A 62 -3.16 5.30 12.66
C VAL A 62 -2.23 5.41 11.46
N MET A 63 -1.79 4.28 10.88
CA MET A 63 -0.95 4.27 9.69
C MET A 63 -1.64 4.95 8.50
N MET A 64 -2.92 4.67 8.24
CA MET A 64 -3.67 5.31 7.15
C MET A 64 -3.95 6.79 7.44
N LEU A 65 -4.29 7.15 8.68
CA LEU A 65 -4.48 8.56 9.08
C LEU A 65 -3.21 9.39 8.91
N GLN A 66 -2.02 8.82 9.14
CA GLN A 66 -0.74 9.46 8.84
C GLN A 66 -0.51 9.71 7.34
N HIS A 67 -1.18 8.95 6.45
CA HIS A 67 -1.17 9.20 5.00
C HIS A 67 -2.24 10.23 4.59
N ILE A 68 -3.21 10.51 5.45
CA ILE A 68 -4.14 11.64 5.27
C ILE A 68 -3.53 12.94 5.80
N ILE A 69 -2.82 12.90 6.93
CA ILE A 69 -2.16 14.06 7.53
C ILE A 69 -0.63 13.86 7.43
N PRO A 70 0.02 14.45 6.42
CA PRO A 70 1.42 14.17 6.12
C PRO A 70 2.34 14.51 7.31
N HIS A 71 3.21 13.57 7.69
CA HIS A 71 4.21 13.74 8.74
C HIS A 71 5.63 13.69 8.17
N LYS A 72 6.57 14.43 8.78
CA LYS A 72 8.00 14.58 8.38
C LYS A 72 8.82 13.29 8.22
N TYR A 73 8.26 12.12 8.55
CA TYR A 73 8.97 10.84 8.57
C TYR A 73 8.48 9.85 7.49
N LEU A 74 7.69 10.32 6.52
CA LEU A 74 7.24 9.50 5.39
C LEU A 74 8.29 9.46 4.26
N SER A 75 8.11 8.53 3.33
CA SER A 75 9.01 8.39 2.17
C SER A 75 8.87 9.57 1.21
N MET A 76 9.95 9.92 0.51
CA MET A 76 9.97 10.82 -0.65
C MET A 76 8.92 10.41 -1.70
N ALA A 77 8.66 9.10 -1.83
CA ALA A 77 7.63 8.58 -2.72
C ALA A 77 6.23 9.08 -2.37
N TYR A 78 5.96 9.34 -1.09
CA TYR A 78 4.70 9.88 -0.61
C TYR A 78 4.66 11.41 -0.77
N PHE A 79 5.78 12.09 -0.48
CA PHE A 79 5.87 13.55 -0.63
C PHE A 79 5.72 14.05 -2.07
N LYS A 80 5.89 13.19 -3.08
CA LYS A 80 5.64 13.59 -4.48
C LYS A 80 4.22 14.10 -4.73
N GLY A 81 3.23 13.73 -3.90
CA GLY A 81 1.87 14.29 -3.99
C GLY A 81 1.71 15.66 -3.34
N ASP A 82 2.75 16.17 -2.66
CA ASP A 82 2.75 17.46 -1.96
C ASP A 82 3.44 18.53 -2.82
N VAL A 83 2.66 19.53 -3.23
CA VAL A 83 3.10 20.70 -4.00
C VAL A 83 4.22 21.45 -3.29
N LYS A 84 4.28 21.42 -1.95
CA LYS A 84 5.34 22.10 -1.18
C LYS A 84 6.74 21.53 -1.43
N THR A 85 6.82 20.29 -1.90
CA THR A 85 8.09 19.60 -2.20
C THR A 85 8.41 19.56 -3.68
N PHE A 86 7.59 20.21 -4.50
CA PHE A 86 7.82 20.32 -5.94
C PHE A 86 9.00 21.24 -6.21
N ASP A 87 10.01 20.72 -6.90
CA ASP A 87 11.16 21.48 -7.39
C ASP A 87 11.21 21.31 -8.91
N GLU A 88 10.88 22.38 -9.63
CA GLU A 88 10.67 22.36 -11.07
C GLU A 88 11.98 22.16 -11.85
N VAL A 89 11.93 21.30 -12.88
CA VAL A 89 12.98 21.18 -13.89
C VAL A 89 12.80 22.27 -14.94
N GLU A 90 13.80 23.13 -15.11
CA GLU A 90 13.72 24.24 -16.08
C GLU A 90 13.48 23.72 -17.51
N GLY A 91 12.51 24.32 -18.20
CA GLY A 91 12.24 24.06 -19.62
C GLY A 91 11.66 22.69 -19.93
N TYR A 92 11.03 22.00 -18.96
CA TYR A 92 10.38 20.71 -19.26
C TYR A 92 9.24 20.88 -20.28
N SER A 93 9.15 19.93 -21.22
CA SER A 93 8.09 19.96 -22.24
C SER A 93 6.75 19.55 -21.64
N ARG A 94 5.75 20.44 -21.74
CA ARG A 94 4.36 20.14 -21.37
C ARG A 94 3.77 18.99 -22.19
N LEU A 95 4.19 18.82 -23.45
CA LEU A 95 3.76 17.71 -24.29
C LEU A 95 4.19 16.37 -23.67
N ASN A 96 5.46 16.27 -23.27
CA ASN A 96 6.01 15.06 -22.65
C ASN A 96 5.33 14.74 -21.31
N LEU A 97 4.94 15.77 -20.55
CA LEU A 97 4.15 15.60 -19.33
C LEU A 97 2.77 14.99 -19.63
N LEU A 98 2.07 15.50 -20.64
CA LEU A 98 0.75 14.98 -21.03
C LEU A 98 0.82 13.53 -21.52
N GLU A 99 1.82 13.21 -22.36
CA GLU A 99 2.07 11.83 -22.81
C GLU A 99 2.37 10.90 -21.63
N PHE A 100 3.21 11.33 -20.69
CA PHE A 100 3.48 10.58 -19.47
C PHE A 100 2.21 10.33 -18.65
N VAL A 101 1.40 11.36 -18.43
CA VAL A 101 0.15 11.26 -17.68
C VAL A 101 -0.80 10.27 -18.36
N GLN A 102 -0.97 10.35 -19.67
CA GLN A 102 -1.84 9.45 -20.42
C GLN A 102 -1.37 7.99 -20.32
N GLN A 103 -0.07 7.74 -20.53
CA GLN A 103 0.49 6.38 -20.42
C GLN A 103 0.34 5.82 -19.01
N MET A 104 0.60 6.63 -17.98
CA MET A 104 0.49 6.22 -16.57
C MET A 104 -0.97 6.06 -16.14
N ASN A 105 -1.89 6.78 -16.77
CA ASN A 105 -3.34 6.63 -16.60
C ASN A 105 -3.81 5.26 -17.07
N VAL A 106 -3.49 4.90 -18.31
CA VAL A 106 -3.81 3.59 -18.88
C VAL A 106 -3.20 2.46 -18.05
N ARG A 107 -1.91 2.57 -17.71
CA ARG A 107 -1.22 1.52 -16.94
C ARG A 107 -1.82 1.29 -15.56
N ALA A 108 -2.20 2.34 -14.82
CA ALA A 108 -2.82 2.08 -13.52
C ALA A 108 -4.24 1.55 -13.62
N TRP A 109 -5.01 1.90 -14.67
CA TRP A 109 -6.29 1.23 -14.93
C TRP A 109 -6.11 -0.26 -15.18
N ILE A 110 -5.07 -0.66 -15.92
CA ILE A 110 -4.72 -2.08 -16.10
C ILE A 110 -4.38 -2.72 -14.75
N VAL A 111 -3.58 -2.06 -13.91
CA VAL A 111 -3.28 -2.57 -12.55
C VAL A 111 -4.55 -2.74 -11.71
N MET A 112 -5.44 -1.73 -11.73
CA MET A 112 -6.71 -1.78 -11.00
C MET A 112 -7.57 -2.96 -11.48
N LEU A 113 -7.70 -3.15 -12.80
CA LEU A 113 -8.46 -4.25 -13.38
C LEU A 113 -7.87 -5.60 -12.96
N VAL A 114 -6.56 -5.80 -13.13
CA VAL A 114 -5.87 -7.04 -12.72
C VAL A 114 -6.08 -7.31 -11.23
N TRP A 115 -5.96 -6.29 -10.39
CA TRP A 115 -6.15 -6.42 -8.95
C TRP A 115 -7.58 -6.80 -8.57
N LEU A 116 -8.57 -6.11 -9.16
CA LEU A 116 -9.98 -6.39 -8.91
C LEU A 116 -10.39 -7.76 -9.44
N THR A 117 -9.92 -8.17 -10.62
CA THR A 117 -10.17 -9.52 -11.16
C THR A 117 -9.55 -10.59 -10.26
N PHE A 118 -8.33 -10.39 -9.77
CA PHE A 118 -7.70 -11.31 -8.83
C PHE A 118 -8.48 -11.44 -7.52
N ASN A 119 -8.92 -10.31 -6.94
CA ASN A 119 -9.73 -10.33 -5.72
C ASN A 119 -11.15 -10.87 -5.95
N ALA A 120 -11.71 -10.70 -7.15
CA ALA A 120 -13.01 -11.26 -7.51
C ALA A 120 -13.01 -12.79 -7.42
N VAL A 121 -11.89 -13.46 -7.71
CA VAL A 121 -11.78 -14.93 -7.51
C VAL A 121 -11.99 -15.29 -6.04
N PHE A 122 -11.33 -14.60 -5.11
CA PHE A 122 -11.51 -14.84 -3.67
C PHE A 122 -12.91 -14.44 -3.19
N ALA A 123 -13.46 -13.35 -3.72
CA ALA A 123 -14.83 -12.95 -3.45
C ALA A 123 -15.83 -14.05 -3.81
N VAL A 124 -15.69 -14.63 -5.01
CA VAL A 124 -16.52 -15.74 -5.48
C VAL A 124 -16.35 -16.97 -4.58
N LEU A 125 -15.12 -17.35 -4.23
CA LEU A 125 -14.85 -18.46 -3.31
C LEU A 125 -15.51 -18.25 -1.93
N TYR A 126 -15.52 -17.00 -1.44
CA TYR A 126 -16.17 -16.65 -0.17
C TYR A 126 -17.70 -16.71 -0.26
N LEU A 127 -18.28 -16.23 -1.36
CA LEU A 127 -19.73 -16.32 -1.59
C LEU A 127 -20.21 -17.78 -1.70
N PHE A 128 -19.41 -18.66 -2.29
CA PHE A 128 -19.66 -20.11 -2.31
C PHE A 128 -19.33 -20.82 -1.00
N LYS A 129 -18.91 -20.08 0.05
CA LYS A 129 -18.52 -20.62 1.37
C LYS A 129 -17.38 -21.64 1.33
N VAL A 130 -16.56 -21.61 0.27
CA VAL A 130 -15.33 -22.42 0.17
C VAL A 130 -14.27 -21.86 1.12
N ILE A 131 -14.24 -20.53 1.25
CA ILE A 131 -13.40 -19.81 2.21
C ILE A 131 -14.28 -19.00 3.17
N GLY A 132 -13.84 -18.84 4.41
CA GLY A 132 -14.50 -18.09 5.48
C GLY A 132 -13.82 -16.77 5.82
N ALA A 133 -14.33 -16.10 6.85
CA ALA A 133 -13.83 -14.78 7.27
C ALA A 133 -12.36 -14.81 7.74
N ALA A 134 -11.94 -15.89 8.39
CA ALA A 134 -10.55 -16.07 8.80
C ALA A 134 -9.58 -16.20 7.61
N ASP A 135 -10.04 -16.79 6.50
CA ASP A 135 -9.23 -16.94 5.29
C ASP A 135 -9.04 -15.58 4.60
N MET A 136 -10.11 -14.76 4.56
CA MET A 136 -10.05 -13.38 4.08
C MET A 136 -9.15 -12.50 4.95
N LEU A 137 -9.17 -12.68 6.27
CA LEU A 137 -8.23 -12.02 7.18
C LEU A 137 -6.78 -12.41 6.89
N MET A 138 -6.53 -13.70 6.71
CA MET A 138 -5.19 -14.18 6.33
C MET A 138 -4.74 -13.60 4.98
N LEU A 139 -5.65 -13.48 4.02
CA LEU A 139 -5.35 -12.86 2.73
C LEU A 139 -4.95 -11.39 2.87
N THR A 140 -5.67 -10.60 3.68
CA THR A 140 -5.30 -9.21 3.98
C THR A 140 -3.93 -9.09 4.65
N VAL A 141 -3.63 -9.95 5.63
CA VAL A 141 -2.32 -9.94 6.32
C VAL A 141 -1.20 -10.40 5.39
N PHE A 142 -1.49 -11.34 4.49
CA PHE A 142 -0.57 -11.72 3.42
C PHE A 142 -0.27 -10.53 2.49
N PHE A 143 -1.30 -9.81 2.04
CA PHE A 143 -1.10 -8.60 1.22
C PHE A 143 -0.33 -7.51 1.98
N TYR A 144 -0.55 -7.36 3.29
CA TYR A 144 0.23 -6.45 4.13
C TYR A 144 1.73 -6.75 4.09
N LEU A 145 2.09 -8.04 4.15
CA LEU A 145 3.49 -8.45 4.04
C LEU A 145 4.02 -8.26 2.61
N CYS A 146 3.26 -8.71 1.61
CA CYS A 146 3.64 -8.65 0.20
C CYS A 146 3.85 -7.22 -0.31
N ASP A 147 3.01 -6.25 0.09
CA ASP A 147 3.17 -4.83 -0.23
C ASP A 147 4.58 -4.33 0.11
N TYR A 148 5.05 -4.64 1.30
CA TYR A 148 6.36 -4.18 1.76
C TYR A 148 7.52 -4.93 1.09
N ILE A 149 7.35 -6.23 0.84
CA ILE A 149 8.28 -7.03 0.03
C ILE A 149 8.36 -6.45 -1.38
N CYS A 150 7.25 -6.00 -1.96
CA CYS A 150 7.22 -5.39 -3.29
C CYS A 150 8.06 -4.11 -3.35
N ILE A 151 7.97 -3.28 -2.31
CA ILE A 151 8.71 -2.02 -2.22
C ILE A 151 10.23 -2.28 -2.08
N LEU A 152 10.62 -3.27 -1.27
CA LEU A 152 12.03 -3.50 -0.92
C LEU A 152 12.79 -4.46 -1.85
N ILE A 153 12.11 -5.50 -2.35
CA ILE A 153 12.74 -6.61 -3.06
C ILE A 153 12.29 -6.60 -4.52
N PHE A 154 11.02 -6.90 -4.80
CA PHE A 154 10.53 -7.04 -6.17
C PHE A 154 9.02 -6.79 -6.27
N CYS A 155 8.61 -5.84 -7.11
CA CYS A 155 7.21 -5.50 -7.33
C CYS A 155 6.79 -5.93 -8.74
N PRO A 156 5.84 -6.89 -8.88
CA PRO A 156 5.40 -7.35 -10.19
C PRO A 156 4.69 -6.24 -10.97
N PHE A 157 3.88 -5.41 -10.31
CA PHE A 157 3.19 -4.30 -10.97
C PHE A 157 4.15 -3.28 -11.55
N GLN A 158 5.24 -2.98 -10.84
CA GLN A 158 6.26 -2.06 -11.32
C GLN A 158 7.03 -2.63 -12.52
N SER A 159 7.41 -3.90 -12.47
CA SER A 159 8.24 -4.52 -13.51
C SER A 159 7.45 -4.87 -14.78
N PHE A 160 6.23 -5.39 -14.64
CA PHE A 160 5.46 -5.93 -15.76
C PHE A 160 4.43 -4.96 -16.35
N ILE A 161 3.92 -3.98 -15.59
CA ILE A 161 2.84 -3.10 -16.06
C ILE A 161 3.30 -1.64 -16.11
N MET A 162 3.83 -1.12 -15.00
CA MET A 162 4.16 0.30 -14.90
C MET A 162 5.47 0.65 -15.61
N HIS A 163 6.41 -0.30 -15.73
CA HIS A 163 7.76 -0.15 -16.31
C HIS A 163 8.58 1.02 -15.75
N ASN A 164 8.38 1.36 -14.48
CA ASN A 164 9.12 2.45 -13.81
C ASN A 164 10.47 1.97 -13.29
N LYS A 165 11.52 2.79 -13.32
CA LYS A 165 12.85 2.41 -12.82
C LYS A 165 12.90 2.22 -11.29
N CYS A 166 12.06 2.94 -10.55
CA CYS A 166 12.06 2.97 -9.08
C CYS A 166 10.62 3.01 -8.53
N CYS A 167 10.39 2.40 -7.36
CA CYS A 167 9.10 2.46 -6.66
C CYS A 167 8.72 3.90 -6.26
N ILE A 168 9.70 4.78 -6.03
CA ILE A 168 9.47 6.20 -5.71
C ILE A 168 8.73 6.91 -6.86
N ASN A 169 9.10 6.60 -8.10
CA ASN A 169 8.48 7.18 -9.30
C ASN A 169 7.19 6.47 -9.71
N CYS A 170 6.78 5.42 -8.98
CA CYS A 170 5.61 4.63 -9.36
C CYS A 170 4.30 5.34 -9.01
N ARG A 171 3.42 5.61 -9.99
CA ARG A 171 2.12 6.29 -9.77
C ARG A 171 1.28 5.62 -8.68
N ILE A 172 1.26 4.30 -8.64
CA ILE A 172 0.43 3.50 -7.73
C ILE A 172 1.08 3.26 -6.35
N TYR A 173 2.06 4.06 -5.95
CA TYR A 173 2.79 3.84 -4.70
C TYR A 173 1.86 3.81 -3.47
N ASP A 174 0.88 4.71 -3.40
CA ASP A 174 -0.03 4.82 -2.26
C ASP A 174 -1.28 3.92 -2.37
N TRP A 175 -1.36 3.09 -3.42
CA TRP A 175 -2.47 2.14 -3.60
C TRP A 175 -2.39 0.94 -2.64
N GLY A 176 -1.25 0.76 -1.95
CA GLY A 176 -0.97 -0.41 -1.11
C GLY A 176 -2.04 -0.66 -0.04
N TYR A 177 -2.54 0.37 0.65
CA TYR A 177 -3.59 0.21 1.66
C TYR A 177 -4.92 -0.25 1.06
N PHE A 178 -5.33 0.35 -0.07
CA PHE A 178 -6.55 -0.04 -0.77
C PHE A 178 -6.47 -1.50 -1.22
N MET A 179 -5.34 -1.88 -1.82
CA MET A 179 -5.12 -3.26 -2.25
C MET A 179 -5.18 -4.22 -1.06
N MET A 180 -4.42 -3.93 0.00
CA MET A 180 -4.36 -4.75 1.20
C MET A 180 -5.72 -5.01 1.86
N PHE A 181 -6.57 -3.98 1.95
CA PHE A 181 -7.88 -4.08 2.58
C PHE A 181 -9.02 -4.46 1.64
N THR A 182 -8.77 -4.69 0.34
CA THR A 182 -9.80 -5.12 -0.62
C THR A 182 -10.58 -6.37 -0.14
N PRO A 183 -9.94 -7.43 0.42
CA PRO A 183 -10.67 -8.60 0.92
C PRO A 183 -11.65 -8.30 2.06
N MET A 184 -11.40 -7.23 2.85
CA MET A 184 -12.21 -6.87 4.00
C MET A 184 -13.60 -6.35 3.63
N LEU A 185 -13.81 -5.91 2.38
CA LEU A 185 -15.10 -5.44 1.90
C LEU A 185 -16.21 -6.51 2.08
N PHE A 186 -15.87 -7.79 1.93
CA PHE A 186 -16.83 -8.90 1.96
C PHE A 186 -17.20 -9.34 3.39
N ILE A 187 -16.39 -8.97 4.38
CA ILE A 187 -16.66 -9.30 5.78
C ILE A 187 -17.51 -8.18 6.38
N LYS A 188 -18.76 -8.51 6.72
CA LYS A 188 -19.71 -7.56 7.33
C LYS A 188 -19.37 -7.34 8.80
N ASN A 189 -18.38 -6.49 9.05
CA ASN A 189 -17.94 -6.11 10.39
C ASN A 189 -17.48 -4.65 10.39
N PHE A 190 -17.74 -3.92 11.48
CA PHE A 190 -17.28 -2.55 11.67
C PHE A 190 -15.77 -2.42 11.45
N PHE A 191 -14.96 -3.33 12.01
CA PHE A 191 -13.50 -3.26 11.87
C PHE A 191 -13.04 -3.45 10.42
N SER A 192 -13.66 -4.38 9.70
CA SER A 192 -13.35 -4.63 8.29
C SER A 192 -13.73 -3.46 7.39
N TRP A 193 -14.95 -2.94 7.55
CA TRP A 193 -15.45 -1.83 6.73
C TRP A 193 -14.74 -0.52 7.04
N SER A 194 -14.49 -0.20 8.31
CA SER A 194 -13.76 1.01 8.69
C SER A 194 -12.35 1.03 8.08
N LEU A 195 -11.64 -0.11 8.07
CA LEU A 195 -10.34 -0.22 7.40
C LEU A 195 -10.46 -0.02 5.89
N PHE A 196 -11.40 -0.69 5.23
CA PHE A 196 -11.60 -0.58 3.78
C PHE A 196 -11.95 0.85 3.35
N PHE A 197 -12.94 1.49 4.00
CA PHE A 197 -13.35 2.83 3.64
C PHE A 197 -12.29 3.88 3.95
N THR A 198 -11.51 3.71 5.03
CA THR A 198 -10.37 4.60 5.31
C THR A 198 -9.29 4.45 4.23
N ALA A 199 -9.01 3.23 3.78
CA ALA A 199 -8.08 2.99 2.68
C ALA A 199 -8.57 3.59 1.35
N LEU A 200 -9.89 3.55 1.11
CA LEU A 200 -10.51 4.21 -0.05
C LEU A 200 -10.35 5.73 0.01
N ILE A 201 -10.49 6.35 1.20
CA ILE A 201 -10.25 7.79 1.38
C ILE A 201 -8.79 8.15 1.06
N VAL A 202 -7.82 7.34 1.51
CA VAL A 202 -6.40 7.52 1.19
C VAL A 202 -6.19 7.45 -0.33
N LEU A 203 -6.77 6.44 -1.00
CA LEU A 203 -6.70 6.30 -2.45
C LEU A 203 -7.29 7.52 -3.19
N ILE A 204 -8.50 7.96 -2.79
CA ILE A 204 -9.17 9.11 -3.42
C ILE A 204 -8.31 10.37 -3.26
N LYS A 205 -7.78 10.62 -2.05
CA LYS A 205 -6.89 11.76 -1.80
C LYS A 205 -5.68 11.72 -2.73
N TRP A 206 -5.06 10.56 -2.90
CA TRP A 206 -3.92 10.36 -3.79
C TRP A 206 -4.26 10.66 -5.26
N GLU A 207 -5.36 10.10 -5.75
CA GLU A 207 -5.81 10.31 -7.13
C GLU A 207 -6.22 11.77 -7.40
N VAL A 208 -6.85 12.44 -6.43
CA VAL A 208 -7.15 13.88 -6.52
C VAL A 208 -5.87 14.71 -6.56
N GLY A 209 -4.87 14.36 -5.74
CA GLY A 209 -3.55 15.01 -5.78
C GLY A 209 -2.89 14.88 -7.15
N TYR A 210 -2.88 13.66 -7.70
CA TYR A 210 -2.36 13.38 -9.04
C TYR A 210 -3.11 14.12 -10.15
N ALA A 211 -4.45 14.17 -10.07
CA ALA A 211 -5.27 14.86 -11.08
C ALA A 211 -5.08 16.39 -11.05
N LYS A 212 -4.85 16.98 -9.87
CA LYS A 212 -4.62 18.42 -9.71
C LYS A 212 -3.21 18.84 -10.11
N HIS A 213 -2.21 18.03 -9.75
CA HIS A 213 -0.80 18.35 -9.90
C HIS A 213 -0.01 17.17 -10.49
N PRO A 214 -0.27 16.77 -11.75
CA PRO A 214 0.44 15.66 -12.38
C PRO A 214 1.97 15.90 -12.50
N GLU A 215 2.39 17.17 -12.59
CA GLU A 215 3.79 17.59 -12.68
C GLU A 215 4.64 17.16 -11.48
N THR A 216 4.04 16.97 -10.30
CA THR A 216 4.80 16.59 -9.10
C THR A 216 5.18 15.11 -9.11
N PHE A 217 4.52 14.30 -9.94
CA PHE A 217 4.67 12.84 -10.02
C PHE A 217 5.66 12.37 -11.10
N TRP A 218 6.14 13.28 -11.95
CA TRP A 218 7.03 12.95 -13.06
C TRP A 218 8.46 13.44 -12.79
N PHE A 219 9.44 12.57 -12.93
CA PHE A 219 10.86 12.91 -12.73
C PHE A 219 11.41 13.90 -13.76
N GLY A 220 10.73 14.06 -14.91
CA GLY A 220 11.08 15.02 -15.94
C GLY A 220 10.68 16.46 -15.59
N SER A 221 9.72 16.65 -14.69
CA SER A 221 9.27 17.97 -14.21
C SER A 221 9.66 18.23 -12.75
N ASN A 222 9.91 17.20 -11.94
CA ASN A 222 10.24 17.32 -10.52
C ASN A 222 11.66 16.80 -10.21
N LYS A 223 12.58 17.71 -9.87
CA LYS A 223 13.97 17.40 -9.46
C LYS A 223 14.04 16.53 -8.20
N HIS A 224 13.07 16.62 -7.29
CA HIS A 224 13.04 15.81 -6.06
C HIS A 224 12.93 14.30 -6.35
N LEU A 225 12.41 13.93 -7.53
CA LEU A 225 12.26 12.54 -7.97
C LEU A 225 13.49 11.99 -8.72
N GLN A 226 14.48 12.83 -8.99
CA GLN A 226 15.69 12.42 -9.70
C GLN A 226 16.68 11.72 -8.77
N CYS A 227 17.44 10.78 -9.32
CA CYS A 227 18.41 9.97 -8.56
C CYS A 227 19.44 10.83 -7.81
N ALA A 228 19.82 11.99 -8.36
CA ALA A 228 20.76 12.94 -7.74
C ALA A 228 20.28 13.43 -6.36
N ASN A 229 18.97 13.56 -6.16
CA ASN A 229 18.36 14.09 -4.93
C ASN A 229 17.78 12.97 -4.02
N CYS A 230 18.05 11.70 -4.32
CA CYS A 230 17.46 10.56 -3.62
C CYS A 230 18.16 10.26 -2.27
N ASN A 231 17.49 10.58 -1.17
CA ASN A 231 17.96 10.34 0.21
C ASN A 231 17.74 8.90 0.72
N GLU A 232 16.83 8.14 0.10
CA GLU A 232 16.40 6.83 0.60
C GLU A 232 17.29 5.68 0.13
N LYS A 233 17.70 5.72 -1.14
CA LYS A 233 18.54 4.72 -1.81
C LYS A 233 18.05 3.26 -1.61
N LEU A 234 16.73 3.05 -1.47
CA LEU A 234 16.11 1.73 -1.34
C LEU A 234 16.38 0.83 -2.56
N CYS A 235 16.63 1.42 -3.73
CA CYS A 235 17.03 0.72 -4.94
C CYS A 235 18.30 -0.13 -4.78
N ILE A 236 19.20 0.18 -3.85
CA ILE A 236 20.41 -0.61 -3.57
C ILE A 236 20.05 -2.01 -3.03
N ILE A 237 18.97 -2.11 -2.26
CA ILE A 237 18.50 -3.40 -1.73
C ILE A 237 17.93 -4.27 -2.86
N LYS A 238 17.22 -3.63 -3.79
CA LYS A 238 16.57 -4.27 -4.94
C LYS A 238 17.54 -4.72 -6.02
N ASN A 239 18.51 -3.87 -6.37
CA ASN A 239 19.50 -4.13 -7.41
C ASN A 239 20.85 -4.54 -6.79
N ARG A 240 20.94 -5.78 -6.29
CA ARG A 240 22.21 -6.36 -5.86
C ARG A 240 23.09 -6.85 -7.03
N LYS A 241 22.57 -6.79 -8.27
CA LYS A 241 23.30 -7.03 -9.52
C LYS A 241 23.05 -5.86 -10.47
N GLY A 242 24.11 -5.12 -10.79
CA GLY A 242 24.10 -4.05 -11.78
C GLY A 242 24.35 -2.67 -11.17
N HIS A 243 25.63 -2.34 -11.03
CA HIS A 243 26.10 -0.99 -11.37
C HIS A 243 25.50 -0.59 -12.73
N GLU A 244 25.30 0.72 -12.95
CA GLU A 244 24.68 1.35 -14.13
C GLU A 244 23.15 1.42 -14.04
N ARG A 245 22.50 2.58 -13.95
CA ARG A 245 22.76 3.86 -14.62
C ARG A 245 22.27 5.02 -13.75
N VAL A 246 23.14 6.03 -13.68
CA VAL A 246 22.85 7.42 -13.33
C VAL A 246 21.59 7.90 -14.05
#